data_AF-A0A7W1XWK5-F1
#
_entry.id   AF-A0A7W1XWK5-F1
#
_cell.length_a   1.000
_cell.length_b   1.000
_cell.length_c   1.000
_cell.angle_alpha   90.00
_cell.angle_beta   90.00
_cell.angle_gamma   90.00
#
_symmetry.space_group_name_H-M   'P 1'
#
loop_
_entity.id
_entity.type
_entity.pdbx_description
1 polymer ?
#
loop_
_entity_poly.entity_id
_entity_poly.type
_entity_poly.pdbx_seq_one_letter_code
_entity_poly.pdbx_strand_id
1 'polypeptide(L)'
;MEGGPLLTDWWKKSTKRFVPYLNISARLPEKPDQQMMTQFGLRGFPTFLILDSEGQILFGKEPYWRPDSPENLEAGLAEVETIFRLKKRVSENPEDKLSKAHLTLILGLLNPDQCSVAEMEAACKVEGVPAEVVGRWLRERSRIRFLEAFGPYRNAFSTGAEKEELARLRKAAMERAFTMVRDGESIGEDDPDFRAFWVLAFDGAMEAKDRRVATRCLKTYTDVFGVADRFVKGMKERLEELPVQVE
;
A
#
# COMPACT_ATOMS: atom_id res chain seq x y z
N MET A 1 -38.85 2.18 12.66
CA MET A 1 -37.64 2.81 12.08
C MET A 1 -36.52 2.61 13.07
N GLU A 2 -35.62 1.67 12.80
CA GLU A 2 -34.39 1.52 13.60
C GLU A 2 -33.52 2.76 13.35
N GLY A 3 -33.33 3.56 14.40
CA GLY A 3 -32.50 4.77 14.33
C GLY A 3 -31.06 4.36 14.12
N GLY A 4 -30.53 4.55 12.90
CA GLY A 4 -29.12 4.33 12.61
C GLY A 4 -28.21 5.17 13.52
N PRO A 5 -26.90 4.83 13.58
CA PRO A 5 -25.94 5.43 14.52
C PRO A 5 -25.89 6.97 14.48
N LEU A 6 -26.25 7.57 13.34
CA LEU A 6 -26.29 9.03 13.12
C LEU A 6 -27.34 9.79 13.94
N LEU A 7 -28.34 9.11 14.50
CA LEU A 7 -29.44 9.73 15.27
C LEU A 7 -29.27 9.61 16.79
N THR A 8 -28.21 8.93 17.22
CA THR A 8 -27.90 8.71 18.64
C THR A 8 -27.43 10.00 19.32
N ASP A 9 -27.66 10.11 20.63
CA ASP A 9 -27.29 11.30 21.39
C ASP A 9 -25.77 11.52 21.49
N TRP A 10 -24.98 10.44 21.45
CA TRP A 10 -23.53 10.53 21.42
C TRP A 10 -23.02 11.07 20.07
N TRP A 11 -23.67 10.71 18.95
CA TRP A 11 -23.34 11.23 17.63
C TRP A 11 -23.54 12.75 17.57
N LYS A 12 -24.69 13.24 18.05
CA LYS A 12 -25.01 14.67 18.11
C LYS A 12 -24.04 15.50 18.97
N LYS A 13 -23.45 14.89 20.00
CA LYS A 13 -22.41 15.56 20.81
C LYS A 13 -21.08 15.63 20.06
N SER A 14 -20.75 14.58 19.30
CA SER A 14 -19.47 14.43 18.61
C SER A 14 -19.36 15.28 17.34
N THR A 15 -20.47 15.54 16.65
CA THR A 15 -20.53 16.41 15.45
C THR A 15 -20.20 17.89 15.71
N LYS A 16 -19.87 18.28 16.94
CA LYS A 16 -19.25 19.58 17.22
C LYS A 16 -17.77 19.64 16.85
N ARG A 17 -17.11 18.47 16.70
CA ARG A 17 -15.67 18.36 16.42
C ARG A 17 -15.33 18.28 14.93
N PHE A 18 -16.32 17.97 14.10
CA PHE A 18 -16.20 17.83 12.65
C PHE A 18 -17.55 18.15 12.00
N VAL A 19 -17.54 18.62 10.76
CA VAL A 19 -18.78 18.86 10.01
C VAL A 19 -19.19 17.55 9.35
N PRO A 20 -20.26 16.86 9.79
CA PRO A 20 -20.70 15.64 9.13
C PRO A 20 -21.27 15.99 7.76
N TYR A 21 -20.66 15.46 6.70
CA TYR A 21 -21.22 15.49 5.36
C TYR A 21 -21.75 14.09 5.02
N LEU A 22 -23.05 13.99 4.78
CA LEU A 22 -23.70 12.76 4.35
C LEU A 22 -24.19 12.95 2.94
N ASN A 23 -23.63 12.16 2.01
CA ASN A 23 -24.12 12.13 0.65
C ASN A 23 -25.01 10.89 0.43
N ILE A 24 -26.22 11.11 -0.08
CA ILE A 24 -27.23 10.06 -0.31
C ILE A 24 -27.71 10.17 -1.76
N SER A 25 -26.91 9.72 -2.73
CA SER A 25 -27.36 9.70 -4.15
C SER A 25 -27.79 8.33 -4.67
N ALA A 26 -27.78 7.28 -3.86
CA ALA A 26 -27.95 5.88 -4.32
C ALA A 26 -29.27 5.59 -5.07
N ARG A 27 -30.20 6.57 -5.17
CA ARG A 27 -31.44 6.50 -5.96
C ARG A 27 -31.68 7.68 -6.91
N LEU A 28 -30.71 8.58 -7.09
CA LEU A 28 -30.85 9.71 -8.02
C LEU A 28 -30.47 9.28 -9.44
N PRO A 29 -31.27 9.61 -10.48
CA PRO A 29 -31.00 9.25 -11.86
C PRO A 29 -29.62 9.69 -12.36
N GLU A 30 -29.13 10.84 -11.89
CA GLU A 30 -27.87 11.45 -12.33
C GLU A 30 -26.64 10.96 -11.55
N LYS A 31 -26.84 10.19 -10.45
CA LYS A 31 -25.78 9.68 -9.57
C LYS A 31 -24.63 10.69 -9.35
N PRO A 32 -24.90 11.90 -8.84
CA PRO A 32 -23.89 12.97 -8.70
C PRO A 32 -22.63 12.53 -7.95
N ASP A 33 -22.74 11.54 -7.07
CA ASP A 33 -21.64 11.07 -6.22
C ASP A 33 -20.67 10.15 -6.95
N GLN A 34 -20.99 9.71 -8.17
CA GLN A 34 -20.13 8.82 -8.92
C GLN A 34 -18.79 9.50 -9.26
N GLN A 35 -18.80 10.82 -9.46
CA GLN A 35 -17.57 11.60 -9.59
C GLN A 35 -16.75 11.60 -8.30
N MET A 36 -17.39 11.84 -7.15
CA MET A 36 -16.74 11.83 -5.83
C MET A 36 -16.19 10.45 -5.46
N MET A 37 -16.96 9.38 -5.71
CA MET A 37 -16.51 8.00 -5.52
C MET A 37 -15.31 7.67 -6.41
N THR A 38 -15.33 8.12 -7.66
CA THR A 38 -14.19 7.92 -8.58
C THR A 38 -12.97 8.71 -8.10
N GLN A 39 -13.15 9.99 -7.75
CA GLN A 39 -12.10 10.87 -7.25
C GLN A 39 -11.38 10.29 -6.03
N PHE A 40 -12.13 9.74 -5.09
CA PHE A 40 -11.57 9.16 -3.86
C PHE A 40 -11.25 7.66 -3.97
N GLY A 41 -11.55 7.02 -5.11
CA GLY A 41 -11.32 5.58 -5.35
C GLY A 41 -12.18 4.66 -4.48
N LEU A 42 -13.40 5.09 -4.14
CA LEU A 42 -14.32 4.36 -3.25
C LEU A 42 -15.09 3.29 -4.04
N ARG A 43 -15.20 2.09 -3.48
CA ARG A 43 -15.81 0.94 -4.19
C ARG A 43 -17.24 0.63 -3.78
N GLY A 44 -17.79 1.31 -2.76
CA GLY A 44 -19.11 0.99 -2.26
C GLY A 44 -19.72 2.04 -1.33
N PHE A 45 -20.98 1.81 -0.97
CA PHE A 45 -21.74 2.62 -0.03
C PHE A 45 -22.28 1.73 1.11
N PRO A 46 -22.34 2.22 2.36
CA PRO A 46 -21.85 3.52 2.83
C PRO A 46 -20.32 3.55 3.00
N THR A 47 -19.71 4.70 2.69
CA THR A 47 -18.29 4.98 2.98
C THR A 47 -18.17 6.19 3.90
N PHE A 48 -17.27 6.12 4.88
CA PHE A 48 -16.98 7.21 5.81
C PHE A 48 -15.54 7.66 5.62
N LEU A 49 -15.35 8.95 5.37
CA LEU A 49 -14.03 9.57 5.22
C LEU A 49 -13.92 10.75 6.18
N ILE A 50 -12.71 10.99 6.66
CA ILE A 50 -12.34 12.27 7.26
C ILE A 50 -11.46 13.00 6.25
N LEU A 51 -11.87 14.22 5.88
CA LEU A 51 -11.14 15.08 4.95
C LEU A 51 -10.57 16.29 5.69
N ASP A 52 -9.49 16.87 5.17
CA ASP A 52 -9.07 18.21 5.57
C ASP A 52 -9.77 19.32 4.76
N SER A 53 -9.42 20.57 5.03
CA SER A 53 -10.03 21.74 4.38
C SER A 53 -9.74 21.84 2.87
N GLU A 54 -8.76 21.11 2.36
CA GLU A 54 -8.39 21.06 0.94
C GLU A 54 -9.03 19.86 0.24
N GLY A 55 -9.80 19.05 0.98
CA GLY A 55 -10.43 17.84 0.46
C GLY A 55 -9.49 16.63 0.43
N GLN A 56 -8.33 16.69 1.07
CA GLN A 56 -7.41 15.56 1.20
C GLN A 56 -7.99 14.53 2.18
N ILE A 57 -7.97 13.24 1.81
CA ILE A 57 -8.36 12.18 2.75
C ILE A 57 -7.32 12.07 3.87
N LEU A 58 -7.78 12.20 5.11
CA LEU A 58 -6.98 11.98 6.31
C LEU A 58 -7.22 10.59 6.93
N PHE A 59 -8.42 10.02 6.77
CA PHE A 59 -8.76 8.71 7.33
C PHE A 59 -9.97 8.06 6.65
N GLY A 60 -10.04 6.73 6.71
CA GLY A 60 -11.24 5.92 6.43
C GLY A 60 -11.34 5.28 5.04
N LYS A 61 -10.40 5.56 4.13
CA LYS A 61 -10.32 4.91 2.81
C LYS A 61 -9.82 3.47 2.93
N GLU A 62 -8.64 3.29 3.52
CA GLU A 62 -8.08 1.99 3.91
C GLU A 62 -7.40 2.14 5.28
N PRO A 63 -7.82 1.37 6.31
CA PRO A 63 -8.90 0.39 6.28
C PRO A 63 -10.28 1.04 6.02
N TYR A 64 -11.19 0.29 5.40
CA TYR A 64 -12.59 0.71 5.32
C TYR A 64 -13.12 0.89 6.74
N TRP A 65 -13.40 2.14 7.10
CA TRP A 65 -13.78 2.50 8.45
C TRP A 65 -15.25 2.90 8.51
N ARG A 66 -15.90 2.56 9.63
CA ARG A 66 -17.27 2.95 9.92
C ARG A 66 -17.36 3.33 11.39
N PRO A 67 -17.74 4.56 11.75
CA PRO A 67 -17.89 4.98 13.14
C PRO A 67 -19.22 4.47 13.71
N ASP A 68 -19.31 3.16 13.90
CA ASP A 68 -20.49 2.45 14.40
C ASP A 68 -20.66 2.51 15.94
N SER A 69 -19.62 2.94 16.64
CA SER A 69 -19.57 3.11 18.10
C SER A 69 -18.79 4.37 18.49
N PRO A 70 -19.03 4.93 19.69
CA PRO A 70 -18.23 6.04 20.22
C PRO A 70 -16.74 5.74 20.23
N GLU A 71 -16.35 4.53 20.65
CA GLU A 71 -14.96 4.11 20.76
C GLU A 71 -14.27 4.09 19.40
N ASN A 72 -14.96 3.59 18.37
CA ASN A 72 -14.46 3.54 17.01
C ASN A 72 -14.41 4.94 16.35
N LEU A 73 -15.37 5.82 16.69
CA LEU A 73 -15.29 7.23 16.31
C LEU A 73 -14.07 7.91 16.92
N GLU A 74 -13.84 7.76 18.22
CA GLU A 74 -12.69 8.34 18.92
C GLU A 74 -11.36 7.82 18.39
N ALA A 75 -11.27 6.52 18.07
CA ALA A 75 -10.09 5.94 17.44
C ALA A 75 -9.78 6.62 16.10
N GLY A 76 -10.77 6.76 15.22
CA GLY A 76 -10.58 7.45 13.93
C GLY A 76 -10.24 8.93 14.08
N LEU A 77 -10.82 9.62 15.07
CA LEU A 77 -10.50 11.02 15.36
C LEU A 77 -9.09 11.18 15.95
N ALA A 78 -8.60 10.22 16.75
CA ALA A 78 -7.25 10.26 17.32
C ALA A 78 -6.15 10.13 16.24
N GLU A 79 -6.38 9.29 15.22
CA GLU A 79 -5.50 9.19 14.04
C GLU A 79 -5.37 10.55 13.35
N VAL A 80 -6.51 11.21 13.11
CA VAL A 80 -6.55 12.53 12.46
C VAL A 80 -5.98 13.64 13.35
N GLU A 81 -6.21 13.58 14.66
CA GLU A 81 -5.66 14.55 15.60
C GLU A 81 -4.13 14.54 15.60
N THR A 82 -3.50 13.36 15.43
CA THR A 82 -2.05 13.24 15.29
C THR A 82 -1.53 14.06 14.11
N ILE A 83 -2.22 14.00 12.97
CA ILE A 83 -1.88 14.79 11.77
C ILE A 83 -2.00 16.29 12.06
N PHE A 84 -3.09 16.74 12.68
CA PHE A 84 -3.28 18.15 13.00
C PHE A 84 -2.25 18.68 13.99
N ARG A 85 -1.91 17.90 15.03
CA ARG A 85 -0.85 18.26 15.99
C ARG A 85 0.50 18.40 15.29
N LEU A 86 0.83 17.50 14.37
CA LEU A 86 2.05 17.58 13.57
C LEU A 86 2.04 18.78 12.61
N LYS A 87 0.94 19.02 11.87
CA LYS A 87 0.77 20.21 11.01
C LYS A 87 0.99 21.50 11.82
N LYS A 88 0.37 21.61 13.00
CA LYS A 88 0.54 22.74 13.90
C LYS A 88 2.00 22.90 14.34
N ARG A 89 2.63 21.83 14.83
CA ARG A 89 4.01 21.86 15.33
C ARG A 89 5.02 22.24 14.27
N VAL A 90 4.86 21.74 13.04
CA VAL A 90 5.70 22.11 11.89
C VAL A 90 5.49 23.58 11.49
N SER A 91 4.26 24.09 11.59
CA SER A 91 3.96 25.50 11.32
C SER A 91 4.58 26.42 12.37
N GLU A 92 4.45 26.08 13.65
CA GLU A 92 4.99 26.87 14.78
C GLU A 92 6.52 26.76 14.90
N ASN A 93 7.09 25.61 14.53
CA ASN A 93 8.53 25.38 14.52
C ASN A 93 8.98 24.67 13.23
N PRO A 94 9.24 25.43 12.16
CA PRO A 94 9.73 24.86 10.91
C PRO A 94 11.09 24.17 11.03
N GLU A 95 11.91 24.43 12.03
CA GLU A 95 13.22 23.77 12.15
C GLU A 95 13.15 22.39 12.85
N ASP A 96 11.96 21.99 13.34
CA ASP A 96 11.72 20.67 13.94
C ASP A 96 11.74 19.57 12.88
N LYS A 97 12.94 19.06 12.60
CA LYS A 97 13.19 17.99 11.61
C LYS A 97 12.41 16.71 11.90
N LEU A 98 12.24 16.35 13.18
CA LEU A 98 11.52 15.15 13.57
C LEU A 98 10.03 15.27 13.24
N SER A 99 9.38 16.35 13.66
CA SER A 99 7.97 16.56 13.38
C SER A 99 7.70 16.69 11.88
N LYS A 100 8.60 17.35 11.15
CA LYS A 100 8.56 17.42 9.68
C LYS A 100 8.65 16.03 9.05
N ALA A 101 9.66 15.23 9.42
CA ALA A 101 9.82 13.88 8.87
C ALA A 101 8.61 12.99 9.17
N HIS A 102 8.08 13.04 10.40
CA HIS A 102 6.89 12.29 10.78
C HIS A 102 5.66 12.72 9.96
N LEU A 103 5.44 14.02 9.80
CA LEU A 103 4.34 14.54 8.98
C LEU A 103 4.49 14.14 7.51
N THR A 104 5.69 14.26 6.94
CA THR A 104 5.98 13.87 5.55
C THR A 104 5.60 12.42 5.31
N LEU A 105 6.02 11.49 6.19
CA LEU A 105 5.71 10.07 6.02
C LEU A 105 4.22 9.78 6.14
N ILE A 106 3.50 10.37 7.10
CA ILE A 106 2.05 10.14 7.23
C ILE A 106 1.32 10.67 5.99
N LEU A 107 1.61 11.90 5.57
CA LEU A 107 0.93 12.49 4.41
C LEU A 107 1.26 11.75 3.11
N GLY A 108 2.50 11.28 2.95
CA GLY A 108 2.90 10.48 1.79
C GLY A 108 2.26 9.09 1.78
N LEU A 109 2.06 8.47 2.94
CA LEU A 109 1.30 7.21 3.04
C LEU A 109 -0.20 7.41 2.74
N LEU A 110 -0.76 8.57 3.07
CA LEU A 110 -2.15 8.91 2.75
C LEU A 110 -2.36 9.20 1.26
N ASN A 111 -1.37 9.79 0.58
CA ASN A 111 -1.40 10.03 -0.86
C ASN A 111 -0.10 9.59 -1.55
N PRO A 112 0.10 8.28 -1.76
CA PRO A 112 1.33 7.75 -2.34
C PRO A 112 1.62 8.31 -3.75
N ASP A 113 0.57 8.55 -4.55
CA ASP A 113 0.68 9.05 -5.92
C ASP A 113 1.23 10.48 -6.03
N GLN A 114 1.15 11.26 -4.94
CA GLN A 114 1.57 12.67 -4.90
C GLN A 114 2.81 12.89 -4.04
N CYS A 115 3.35 11.84 -3.42
CA CYS A 115 4.48 11.98 -2.52
C CYS A 115 5.82 12.03 -3.28
N SER A 116 6.78 12.81 -2.76
CA SER A 116 8.16 12.78 -3.25
C SER A 116 8.91 11.62 -2.59
N VAL A 117 9.26 10.60 -3.38
CA VAL A 117 10.02 9.43 -2.88
C VAL A 117 11.33 9.86 -2.20
N ALA A 118 12.02 10.86 -2.74
CA ALA A 118 13.25 11.38 -2.16
C ALA A 118 13.03 12.03 -0.77
N GLU A 119 11.95 12.77 -0.60
CA GLU A 119 11.59 13.37 0.70
C GLU A 119 11.18 12.30 1.71
N MET A 120 10.42 11.29 1.27
CA MET A 120 10.04 10.15 2.10
C MET A 120 11.27 9.36 2.56
N GLU A 121 12.24 9.11 1.65
CA GLU A 121 13.50 8.44 1.98
C GLU A 121 14.36 9.24 2.96
N ALA A 122 14.41 10.57 2.81
CA ALA A 122 15.09 11.43 3.77
C ALA A 122 14.40 11.41 5.13
N ALA A 123 13.07 11.44 5.16
CA ALA A 123 12.28 11.40 6.38
C ALA A 123 12.47 10.09 7.17
N CYS A 124 12.59 8.94 6.49
CA CYS A 124 12.87 7.66 7.15
C CYS A 124 14.21 7.59 7.89
N LYS A 125 15.16 8.47 7.56
CA LYS A 125 16.50 8.49 8.17
C LYS A 125 16.58 9.39 9.39
N VAL A 126 15.51 10.12 9.72
CA VAL A 126 15.48 11.01 10.89
C VAL A 126 15.27 10.19 12.16
N GLU A 127 16.19 10.34 13.11
CA GLU A 127 16.14 9.67 14.40
C GLU A 127 14.89 10.08 15.20
N GLY A 128 14.24 9.10 15.83
CA GLY A 128 13.03 9.31 16.65
C GLY A 128 11.71 9.24 15.89
N VAL A 129 11.72 9.10 14.56
CA VAL A 129 10.51 8.83 13.78
C VAL A 129 9.95 7.45 14.16
N PRO A 130 8.63 7.29 14.37
CA PRO A 130 8.05 6.00 14.74
C PRO A 130 8.38 4.89 13.74
N ALA A 131 8.94 3.78 14.25
CA ALA A 131 9.36 2.64 13.44
C ALA A 131 8.22 2.01 12.63
N GLU A 132 6.99 2.06 13.16
CA GLU A 132 5.80 1.58 12.45
C GLU A 132 5.53 2.37 11.16
N VAL A 133 5.62 3.70 11.22
CA VAL A 133 5.40 4.60 10.08
C VAL A 133 6.48 4.38 9.02
N VAL A 134 7.74 4.27 9.44
CA VAL A 134 8.86 3.91 8.56
C VAL A 134 8.62 2.54 7.91
N GLY A 135 8.24 1.54 8.70
CA GLY A 135 7.98 0.19 8.21
C GLY A 135 6.84 0.13 7.18
N ARG A 136 5.74 0.87 7.40
CA ARG A 136 4.65 1.01 6.42
C ARG A 136 5.15 1.61 5.11
N TRP A 137 5.91 2.70 5.17
CA TRP A 137 6.46 3.31 3.96
C TRP A 137 7.40 2.37 3.21
N LEU A 138 8.30 1.67 3.89
CA LEU A 138 9.22 0.73 3.23
C LEU A 138 8.48 -0.40 2.50
N ARG A 139 7.37 -0.90 3.08
CA ARG A 139 6.50 -1.88 2.41
C ARG A 139 5.82 -1.28 1.18
N GLU A 140 5.19 -0.11 1.31
CA GLU A 140 4.49 0.53 0.20
C GLU A 140 5.46 0.91 -0.92
N ARG A 141 6.64 1.42 -0.59
CA ARG A 141 7.71 1.73 -1.55
C ARG A 141 8.14 0.49 -2.32
N SER A 142 8.34 -0.64 -1.63
CA SER A 142 8.71 -1.91 -2.27
C SER A 142 7.63 -2.33 -3.27
N ARG A 143 6.36 -2.23 -2.86
CA ARG A 143 5.21 -2.51 -3.71
C ARG A 143 5.15 -1.60 -4.93
N ILE A 144 5.26 -0.28 -4.77
CA ILE A 144 5.26 0.70 -5.87
C ILE A 144 6.36 0.37 -6.87
N ARG A 145 7.61 0.19 -6.41
CA ARG A 145 8.76 -0.13 -7.27
C ARG A 145 8.58 -1.42 -8.06
N PHE A 146 7.93 -2.42 -7.48
CA PHE A 146 7.59 -3.63 -8.21
C PHE A 146 6.52 -3.35 -9.27
N LEU A 147 5.44 -2.65 -8.91
CA LEU A 147 4.33 -2.36 -9.81
C LEU A 147 4.70 -1.45 -10.98
N GLU A 148 5.70 -0.57 -10.84
CA GLU A 148 6.24 0.21 -11.96
C GLU A 148 6.73 -0.69 -13.11
N ALA A 149 7.34 -1.83 -12.79
CA ALA A 149 7.83 -2.79 -13.78
C ALA A 149 6.78 -3.86 -14.13
N PHE A 150 6.05 -4.34 -13.12
CA PHE A 150 5.11 -5.45 -13.27
C PHE A 150 3.74 -5.02 -13.80
N GLY A 151 3.26 -3.83 -13.46
CA GLY A 151 1.97 -3.29 -13.90
C GLY A 151 1.80 -3.28 -15.42
N PRO A 152 2.78 -2.75 -16.19
CA PRO A 152 2.75 -2.81 -17.65
C PRO A 152 2.67 -4.25 -18.19
N TYR A 153 3.44 -5.18 -17.64
CA TYR A 153 3.39 -6.60 -18.04
C TYR A 153 2.02 -7.22 -17.76
N ARG A 154 1.48 -7.02 -16.54
CA ARG A 154 0.16 -7.53 -16.14
C ARG A 154 -0.94 -7.01 -17.06
N ASN A 155 -0.90 -5.73 -17.40
CA ASN A 155 -1.84 -5.10 -18.30
C ASN A 155 -1.73 -5.70 -19.71
N ALA A 156 -0.52 -5.75 -20.28
CA ALA A 156 -0.27 -6.30 -21.61
C ALA A 156 -0.72 -7.78 -21.72
N PHE A 157 -0.49 -8.58 -20.68
CA PHE A 157 -0.96 -9.96 -20.61
C PHE A 157 -2.48 -10.04 -20.63
N SER A 158 -3.15 -9.19 -19.85
CA SER A 158 -4.62 -9.16 -19.79
C SER A 158 -5.28 -8.69 -21.10
N THR A 159 -4.61 -7.83 -21.86
CA THR A 159 -5.12 -7.29 -23.13
C THR A 159 -4.70 -8.13 -24.34
N GLY A 160 -3.99 -9.24 -24.13
CA GLY A 160 -3.55 -10.12 -25.22
C GLY A 160 -2.53 -9.47 -26.17
N ALA A 161 -1.59 -8.69 -25.62
CA ALA A 161 -0.52 -8.09 -26.40
C ALA A 161 0.36 -9.14 -27.11
N GLU A 162 1.08 -8.70 -28.14
CA GLU A 162 1.98 -9.55 -28.92
C GLU A 162 3.05 -10.22 -28.05
N LYS A 163 3.43 -11.45 -28.44
CA LYS A 163 4.35 -12.30 -27.67
C LYS A 163 5.70 -11.64 -27.38
N GLU A 164 6.22 -10.88 -28.34
CA GLU A 164 7.50 -10.18 -28.22
C GLU A 164 7.45 -9.07 -27.16
N GLU A 165 6.37 -8.28 -27.15
CA GLU A 165 6.17 -7.23 -26.16
C GLU A 165 5.94 -7.82 -24.76
N LEU A 166 5.17 -8.91 -24.67
CA LEU A 166 4.99 -9.64 -23.42
C LEU A 166 6.32 -10.16 -22.87
N ALA A 167 7.17 -10.74 -23.72
CA ALA A 167 8.48 -11.22 -23.32
C ALA A 167 9.37 -10.09 -22.80
N ARG A 168 9.38 -8.93 -23.49
CA ARG A 168 10.13 -7.74 -23.10
C ARG A 168 9.68 -7.20 -21.74
N LEU A 169 8.37 -7.02 -21.55
CA LEU A 169 7.79 -6.51 -20.30
C LEU A 169 7.98 -7.50 -19.14
N ARG A 170 7.81 -8.80 -19.40
CA ARG A 170 8.09 -9.86 -18.42
C ARG A 170 9.53 -9.82 -17.96
N LYS A 171 10.49 -9.66 -18.90
CA LYS A 171 11.91 -9.58 -18.59
C LYS A 171 12.21 -8.39 -17.66
N ALA A 172 11.65 -7.22 -17.95
CA ALA A 172 11.80 -6.04 -17.09
C ALA A 172 11.24 -6.26 -15.68
N ALA A 173 10.04 -6.86 -15.56
CA ALA A 173 9.44 -7.18 -14.25
C ALA A 173 10.26 -8.21 -13.46
N MET A 174 10.80 -9.21 -14.15
CA MET A 174 11.67 -10.24 -13.59
C MET A 174 13.00 -9.67 -13.08
N GLU A 175 13.69 -8.87 -13.88
CA GLU A 175 14.93 -8.19 -13.49
C GLU A 175 14.72 -7.26 -12.27
N ARG A 176 13.58 -6.55 -12.25
CA ARG A 176 13.19 -5.70 -11.12
C ARG A 176 12.99 -6.52 -9.84
N ALA A 177 12.17 -7.56 -9.89
CA ALA A 177 11.88 -8.40 -8.72
C ALA A 177 13.14 -9.10 -8.20
N PHE A 178 14.00 -9.61 -9.09
CA PHE A 178 15.30 -10.19 -8.72
C PHE A 178 16.19 -9.18 -8.01
N THR A 179 16.36 -7.98 -8.57
CA THR A 179 17.18 -6.92 -7.99
C THR A 179 16.69 -6.53 -6.59
N MET A 180 15.37 -6.35 -6.44
CA MET A 180 14.77 -6.03 -5.14
C MET A 180 15.08 -7.10 -4.10
N VAL A 181 14.85 -8.38 -4.42
CA VAL A 181 15.13 -9.47 -3.47
C VAL A 181 16.63 -9.52 -3.15
N ARG A 182 17.51 -9.43 -4.16
CA ARG A 182 18.96 -9.36 -3.96
C ARG A 182 19.36 -8.26 -2.97
N ASP A 183 18.77 -7.08 -3.10
CA ASP A 183 19.05 -5.91 -2.27
C ASP A 183 18.34 -5.97 -0.89
N GLY A 184 17.62 -7.05 -0.59
CA GLY A 184 16.98 -7.31 0.70
C GLY A 184 15.55 -6.81 0.84
N GLU A 185 14.94 -6.38 -0.27
CA GLU A 185 13.56 -5.90 -0.32
C GLU A 185 12.56 -7.03 -0.58
N SER A 186 11.32 -6.83 -0.13
CA SER A 186 10.21 -7.78 -0.31
C SER A 186 8.87 -7.04 -0.31
N ILE A 187 7.84 -7.65 -0.87
CA ILE A 187 6.45 -7.21 -0.68
C ILE A 187 5.75 -8.08 0.37
N GLY A 188 4.71 -7.51 1.01
CA GLY A 188 3.97 -8.17 2.09
C GLY A 188 3.20 -9.41 1.62
N GLU A 189 3.06 -10.40 2.50
CA GLU A 189 2.36 -11.67 2.21
C GLU A 189 0.88 -11.48 1.90
N ASP A 190 0.30 -10.40 2.41
CA ASP A 190 -1.07 -9.94 2.17
C ASP A 190 -1.24 -9.18 0.84
N ASP A 191 -0.15 -8.84 0.15
CA ASP A 191 -0.21 -8.16 -1.14
C ASP A 191 -0.76 -9.10 -2.24
N PRO A 192 -1.74 -8.66 -3.05
CA PRO A 192 -2.33 -9.49 -4.09
C PRO A 192 -1.31 -9.93 -5.16
N ASP A 193 -0.22 -9.19 -5.34
CA ASP A 193 0.83 -9.47 -6.29
C ASP A 193 2.03 -10.24 -5.65
N PHE A 194 1.95 -10.63 -4.36
CA PHE A 194 2.97 -11.41 -3.63
C PHE A 194 3.47 -12.63 -4.41
N ARG A 195 2.53 -13.43 -4.92
CA ARG A 195 2.85 -14.62 -5.72
C ARG A 195 3.65 -14.28 -6.97
N ALA A 196 3.22 -13.25 -7.70
CA ALA A 196 3.88 -12.84 -8.94
C ALA A 196 5.29 -12.33 -8.66
N PHE A 197 5.47 -11.52 -7.62
CA PHE A 197 6.77 -11.00 -7.19
C PHE A 197 7.78 -12.11 -6.94
N TRP A 198 7.46 -13.10 -6.12
CA TRP A 198 8.41 -14.15 -5.75
C TRP A 198 8.71 -15.14 -6.88
N VAL A 199 7.73 -15.44 -7.74
CA VAL A 199 7.96 -16.26 -8.94
C VAL A 199 8.88 -15.54 -9.93
N LEU A 200 8.64 -14.24 -10.17
CA LEU A 200 9.49 -13.43 -11.05
C LEU A 200 10.90 -13.24 -10.47
N ALA A 201 11.02 -13.01 -9.17
CA ALA A 201 12.33 -12.91 -8.51
C ALA A 201 13.11 -14.23 -8.60
N PHE A 202 12.44 -15.37 -8.42
CA PHE A 202 13.04 -16.69 -8.63
C PHE A 202 13.51 -16.89 -10.07
N ASP A 203 12.67 -16.56 -11.05
CA ASP A 203 13.03 -16.67 -12.47
C ASP A 203 14.23 -15.81 -12.84
N GLY A 204 14.29 -14.57 -12.33
CA GLY A 204 15.44 -13.69 -12.56
C GLY A 204 16.71 -14.21 -11.88
N ALA A 205 16.60 -14.79 -10.69
CA ALA A 205 17.73 -15.44 -10.01
C ALA A 205 18.23 -16.67 -10.80
N MET A 206 17.32 -17.45 -11.39
CA MET A 206 17.67 -18.56 -12.27
C MET A 206 18.40 -18.08 -13.53
N GLU A 207 17.93 -17.00 -14.20
CA GLU A 207 18.61 -16.42 -15.36
C GLU A 207 20.00 -15.87 -15.00
N ALA A 208 20.12 -15.24 -13.83
CA ALA A 208 21.38 -14.74 -13.30
C ALA A 208 22.30 -15.84 -12.72
N LYS A 209 21.84 -17.10 -12.66
CA LYS A 209 22.51 -18.23 -12.00
C LYS A 209 22.86 -17.96 -10.52
N ASP A 210 22.05 -17.14 -9.84
CA ASP A 210 22.21 -16.80 -8.44
C ASP A 210 21.45 -17.81 -7.56
N ARG A 211 22.13 -18.90 -7.21
CA ARG A 211 21.56 -19.98 -6.39
C ARG A 211 21.11 -19.48 -5.01
N ARG A 212 21.82 -18.52 -4.41
CA ARG A 212 21.50 -17.99 -3.08
C ARG A 212 20.16 -17.26 -3.10
N VAL A 213 19.98 -16.34 -4.06
CA VAL A 213 18.72 -15.62 -4.22
C VAL A 213 17.60 -16.57 -4.61
N ALA A 214 17.83 -17.50 -5.54
CA ALA A 214 16.82 -18.47 -5.96
C ALA A 214 16.35 -19.37 -4.79
N THR A 215 17.28 -19.83 -3.95
CA THR A 215 16.97 -20.62 -2.75
C THR A 215 16.12 -19.82 -1.76
N ARG A 216 16.47 -18.54 -1.54
CA ARG A 216 15.69 -17.65 -0.67
C ARG A 216 14.28 -17.43 -1.22
N CYS A 217 14.12 -17.16 -2.52
CA CYS A 217 12.81 -17.01 -3.14
C CYS A 217 11.94 -18.26 -2.97
N LEU A 218 12.52 -19.44 -3.23
CA LEU A 218 11.83 -20.71 -3.05
C LEU A 218 11.40 -20.92 -1.59
N LYS A 219 12.29 -20.64 -0.63
CA LYS A 219 11.98 -20.77 0.79
C LYS A 219 10.82 -19.87 1.19
N THR A 220 10.92 -18.56 0.94
CA THR A 220 9.87 -17.60 1.30
C THR A 220 8.54 -17.93 0.63
N TYR A 221 8.55 -18.32 -0.65
CA TYR A 221 7.33 -18.75 -1.34
C TYR A 221 6.71 -20.01 -0.71
N THR A 222 7.54 -21.00 -0.36
CA THR A 222 7.10 -22.26 0.24
C THR A 222 6.57 -22.07 1.66
N ASP A 223 7.17 -21.17 2.44
CA ASP A 223 6.73 -20.87 3.80
C ASP A 223 5.30 -20.29 3.81
N VAL A 224 4.93 -19.51 2.78
CA VAL A 224 3.59 -18.89 2.66
C VAL A 224 2.55 -19.80 2.02
N PHE A 225 2.86 -20.44 0.89
CA PHE A 225 1.87 -21.23 0.14
C PHE A 225 1.90 -22.73 0.42
N GLY A 226 2.92 -23.21 1.14
CA GLY A 226 3.12 -24.62 1.45
C GLY A 226 3.69 -25.44 0.29
N VAL A 227 4.21 -26.63 0.62
CA VAL A 227 4.93 -27.50 -0.33
C VAL A 227 4.06 -28.07 -1.47
N ALA A 228 2.74 -28.04 -1.31
CA ALA A 228 1.79 -28.58 -2.27
C ALA A 228 1.37 -27.57 -3.36
N ASP A 229 1.79 -26.30 -3.26
CA ASP A 229 1.46 -25.30 -4.28
C ASP A 229 2.11 -25.65 -5.64
N ARG A 230 1.35 -25.41 -6.71
CA ARG A 230 1.71 -25.82 -8.09
C ARG A 230 3.08 -25.32 -8.56
N PHE A 231 3.56 -24.19 -8.04
CA PHE A 231 4.85 -23.63 -8.45
C PHE A 231 6.03 -24.24 -7.69
N VAL A 232 5.82 -24.73 -6.47
CA VAL A 232 6.92 -25.18 -5.58
C VAL A 232 7.69 -26.34 -6.19
N LYS A 233 7.01 -27.32 -6.77
CA LYS A 233 7.66 -28.48 -7.40
C LYS A 233 8.59 -28.04 -8.55
N GLY A 234 8.08 -27.24 -9.48
CA GLY A 234 8.87 -26.77 -10.63
C GLY A 234 10.01 -25.84 -10.22
N MET A 235 9.84 -25.02 -9.19
CA MET A 235 10.92 -24.19 -8.65
C MET A 235 12.02 -25.04 -8.00
N LYS A 236 11.66 -26.11 -7.26
CA LYS A 236 12.63 -27.04 -6.68
C LYS A 236 13.48 -27.73 -7.76
N GLU A 237 12.81 -28.32 -8.74
CA GLU A 237 13.48 -29.03 -9.85
C GLU A 237 14.44 -28.10 -10.60
N ARG A 238 14.00 -26.90 -10.94
CA ARG A 238 14.86 -25.90 -11.60
C ARG A 238 16.03 -25.46 -10.73
N LEU A 239 15.83 -25.30 -9.42
CA LEU A 239 16.92 -24.93 -8.51
C LEU A 239 18.00 -26.02 -8.44
N GLU A 240 17.65 -27.29 -8.56
CA GLU A 240 18.61 -28.40 -8.57
C GLU A 240 19.55 -28.37 -9.79
N GLU A 241 19.12 -27.76 -10.90
CA GLU A 241 19.92 -27.59 -12.11
C GLU A 241 21.06 -26.55 -11.94
N LEU A 242 20.98 -25.67 -10.94
CA LEU A 242 22.06 -24.73 -10.66
C LEU A 242 23.22 -25.41 -9.92
N PRO A 243 24.48 -25.23 -10.35
CA PRO A 243 25.63 -25.78 -9.64
C PRO A 243 25.65 -25.28 -8.20
N VAL A 244 25.97 -26.18 -7.27
CA VAL A 244 26.19 -25.81 -5.86
C VAL A 244 27.41 -24.90 -5.82
N GLN A 245 27.22 -23.63 -5.45
CA GLN A 245 28.35 -22.73 -5.17
C GLN A 245 29.07 -23.28 -3.94
N VAL A 246 30.27 -23.81 -4.15
CA VAL A 246 31.20 -24.12 -3.08
C VAL A 246 31.81 -22.79 -2.66
N GLU A 247 31.55 -22.36 -1.41
CA GLU A 247 32.19 -21.19 -0.80
C GLU A 247 33.71 -21.35 -0.71
#